data_AF-A0A6F8ZLB1-F1
#
_entry.id   AF-A0A6F8ZLB1-F1
#
_cell.length_a   1.000
_cell.length_b   1.000
_cell.length_c   1.000
_cell.angle_alpha   90.00
_cell.angle_beta   90.00
_cell.angle_gamma   90.00
#
_symmetry.space_group_name_H-M   'P 1'
#
loop_
_entity.id
_entity.type
_entity.pdbx_description
1 polymer ?
#
loop_
_entity_poly.entity_id
_entity_poly.type
_entity_poly.pdbx_seq_one_letter_code
_entity_poly.pdbx_strand_id
1 'polypeptide(L)'
;VEMETLAVIKWMQNYNFVLSANLHGGAVVANYPFDKSRDPRIRGKTTYAATPDDKIFKKLARTYSYAHSWMHKGWNCGDFFDEGITNGASWYSLSK
;
A
#
# COMPACT_ATOMS: atom_id res chain seq x y z
N VAL A 1 8.11 -19.01 9.09
CA VAL A 1 7.54 -18.59 7.78
C VAL A 1 6.62 -19.72 7.36
N GLU A 2 5.34 -19.42 7.15
CA GLU A 2 4.31 -20.44 6.87
C GLU A 2 4.38 -20.97 5.43
N MET A 3 3.76 -22.12 5.19
CA MET A 3 3.80 -22.81 3.89
C MET A 3 3.20 -21.99 2.76
N GLU A 4 2.15 -21.23 3.02
CA GLU A 4 1.51 -20.32 2.08
C GLU A 4 2.48 -19.21 1.67
N THR A 5 3.25 -18.67 2.63
CA THR A 5 4.26 -17.64 2.34
C THR A 5 5.38 -18.20 1.47
N LEU A 6 5.86 -19.42 1.76
CA LEU A 6 6.89 -20.09 0.95
C LEU A 6 6.40 -20.39 -0.48
N ALA A 7 5.15 -20.82 -0.63
CA ALA A 7 4.56 -21.08 -1.94
C ALA A 7 4.51 -19.81 -2.80
N VAL A 8 4.10 -18.68 -2.21
CA VAL A 8 4.07 -17.38 -2.91
C VAL A 8 5.47 -16.88 -3.24
N ILE A 9 6.45 -17.01 -2.34
CA ILE A 9 7.85 -16.66 -2.63
C ILE A 9 8.36 -17.46 -3.85
N LYS A 10 8.15 -18.79 -3.85
CA LYS A 10 8.56 -19.64 -4.96
C LYS A 10 7.85 -19.27 -6.27
N TRP A 11 6.54 -18.98 -6.20
CA TRP A 11 5.77 -18.56 -7.36
C TRP A 11 6.29 -17.23 -7.94
N MET A 12 6.56 -16.25 -7.08
CA MET A 12 7.12 -14.95 -7.49
C MET A 12 8.54 -15.06 -8.09
N GLN A 13 9.33 -16.05 -7.69
CA GLN A 13 10.66 -16.31 -8.26
C GLN A 13 10.61 -17.04 -9.61
N ASN A 14 9.54 -17.78 -9.88
CA ASN A 14 9.40 -18.60 -11.10
C ASN A 14 8.85 -17.83 -12.30
N TYR A 15 8.33 -16.62 -12.10
CA TYR A 15 7.77 -15.79 -13.17
C TYR A 15 8.26 -14.36 -13.03
N ASN A 16 8.48 -13.70 -14.17
CA ASN A 16 8.86 -12.30 -14.21
C ASN A 16 7.62 -11.39 -14.08
N PHE A 17 7.06 -11.29 -12.87
CA PHE A 17 5.93 -10.40 -12.60
C PHE A 17 6.33 -8.92 -12.78
N VAL A 18 5.60 -8.20 -13.63
CA VAL A 18 5.85 -6.78 -13.91
C VAL A 18 5.01 -5.86 -13.01
N LEU A 19 3.78 -6.26 -12.70
CA LEU A 19 2.85 -5.54 -11.83
C LEU A 19 2.04 -6.54 -11.02
N SER A 20 1.69 -6.18 -9.79
CA SER A 20 0.87 -7.00 -8.89
C SER A 20 0.02 -6.11 -7.99
N ALA A 21 -1.06 -6.67 -7.47
CA ALA A 21 -1.88 -6.10 -6.41
C ALA A 21 -2.33 -7.23 -5.48
N ASN A 22 -2.28 -7.00 -4.17
CA ASN A 22 -2.90 -7.88 -3.17
C ASN A 22 -4.17 -7.20 -2.63
N LEU A 23 -5.17 -8.00 -2.24
CA LEU A 23 -6.49 -7.50 -1.83
C LEU A 23 -6.69 -7.71 -0.34
N HIS A 24 -7.12 -6.65 0.34
CA HIS A 24 -7.40 -6.63 1.78
C HIS A 24 -8.79 -6.06 2.05
N GLY A 25 -9.32 -6.33 3.25
CA GLY A 25 -10.52 -5.68 3.79
C GLY A 25 -10.21 -4.94 5.09
N GLY A 26 -11.10 -4.03 5.49
CA GLY A 26 -10.99 -3.24 6.72
C GLY A 26 -10.94 -1.72 6.50
N ALA A 27 -10.50 -1.28 5.31
CA ALA A 27 -10.56 0.10 4.86
C ALA A 27 -10.79 0.15 3.34
N VAL A 28 -11.12 1.33 2.80
CA VAL A 28 -11.32 1.55 1.36
C VAL A 28 -10.28 2.53 0.85
N VAL A 29 -9.13 2.00 0.44
CA VAL A 29 -7.96 2.77 0.00
C VAL A 29 -7.05 1.92 -0.88
N ALA A 30 -6.38 2.53 -1.86
CA ALA A 30 -5.26 1.91 -2.57
C ALA A 30 -3.93 2.24 -1.87
N ASN A 31 -3.42 1.27 -1.11
CA ASN A 31 -2.15 1.36 -0.39
C ASN A 31 -0.96 1.06 -1.32
N TYR A 32 0.10 1.86 -1.23
CA TYR A 32 1.31 1.67 -2.04
C TYR A 32 2.60 1.78 -1.21
N PRO A 33 3.73 1.21 -1.69
CA PRO A 33 4.97 1.13 -0.93
C PRO A 33 5.61 2.50 -0.62
N PHE A 34 6.51 2.58 0.38
CA PHE A 34 6.84 1.50 1.33
C PHE A 34 5.85 1.40 2.48
N ASP A 35 5.65 0.17 3.00
CA ASP A 35 4.81 -0.09 4.18
C ASP A 35 5.51 0.17 5.53
N LYS A 36 6.85 0.33 5.50
CA LYS A 36 7.67 0.59 6.69
C LYS A 36 8.63 1.73 6.43
N SER A 37 8.64 2.71 7.34
CA SER A 37 9.67 3.75 7.36
C SER A 37 10.96 3.22 7.98
N ARG A 38 12.11 3.65 7.44
CA ARG A 38 13.43 3.42 8.06
C ARG A 38 13.68 4.37 9.23
N ASP A 39 12.96 5.50 9.26
CA ASP A 39 13.09 6.46 10.33
C ASP A 39 12.39 5.95 11.60
N PRO A 40 13.00 6.13 12.78
CA PRO A 40 12.35 5.83 14.05
C PRO A 40 11.03 6.59 14.16
N ARG A 41 9.98 5.96 14.69
CA ARG A 41 8.74 6.67 15.02
C ARG A 41 9.04 7.72 16.09
N ILE A 42 9.15 8.97 15.69
CA ILE A 42 9.30 10.07 16.66
C ILE A 42 7.90 10.40 17.19
N ARG A 43 7.69 10.15 18.49
CA ARG A 43 6.44 10.49 19.23
C ARG A 43 5.17 9.85 18.63
N GLY A 44 5.26 8.61 18.15
CA GLY A 44 4.11 7.87 17.61
C GLY A 44 3.60 8.37 16.25
N LYS A 45 4.25 9.36 15.63
CA LYS A 45 3.90 9.80 14.28
C LYS A 45 4.40 8.81 13.24
N THR A 46 3.53 8.49 12.29
CA THR A 46 3.88 7.80 11.05
C THR A 46 4.61 8.77 10.13
N THR A 47 5.48 8.24 9.28
CA THR A 47 6.29 9.05 8.36
C THR A 47 6.18 8.47 6.97
N TYR A 48 5.97 9.34 5.99
CA TYR A 48 5.99 8.98 4.58
C TYR A 48 7.32 8.33 4.22
N ALA A 49 7.26 7.17 3.56
CA ALA A 49 8.45 6.46 3.09
C ALA A 49 8.38 6.30 1.56
N ALA A 50 9.00 7.24 0.85
CA ALA A 50 9.01 7.27 -0.60
C ALA A 50 9.82 6.09 -1.18
N THR A 51 9.32 5.51 -2.26
CA THR A 51 10.14 4.65 -3.14
C THR A 51 10.90 5.51 -4.15
N PRO A 52 11.96 4.99 -4.80
CA PRO A 52 12.54 5.63 -5.98
C PRO A 52 11.51 5.88 -7.09
N ASP A 53 10.50 5.01 -7.19
CA ASP A 53 9.43 5.04 -8.20
C ASP A 53 8.11 5.65 -7.68
N ASP A 54 8.16 6.53 -6.67
CA ASP A 54 6.97 7.06 -5.96
C ASP A 54 5.89 7.60 -6.91
N LYS A 55 6.31 8.31 -7.96
CA LYS A 55 5.41 8.86 -8.98
C LYS A 55 4.63 7.76 -9.72
N ILE A 56 5.29 6.65 -10.03
CA ILE A 56 4.67 5.51 -10.71
C ILE A 56 3.69 4.83 -9.76
N PHE A 57 4.08 4.59 -8.51
CA PHE A 57 3.19 3.98 -7.52
C PHE A 57 1.94 4.83 -7.24
N LYS A 58 2.09 6.15 -7.08
CA LYS A 58 0.94 7.06 -6.99
C LYS A 58 0.05 6.99 -8.21
N LYS A 59 0.61 6.93 -9.42
CA LYS A 59 -0.17 6.80 -10.65
C LYS A 59 -0.95 5.47 -10.69
N LEU A 60 -0.31 4.36 -10.32
CA LEU A 60 -0.94 3.04 -10.25
C LEU A 60 -2.07 3.02 -9.21
N ALA A 61 -1.84 3.55 -8.02
CA ALA A 61 -2.84 3.62 -6.96
C ALA A 61 -4.03 4.50 -7.36
N ARG A 62 -3.78 5.69 -7.93
CA ARG A 62 -4.85 6.57 -8.44
C ARG A 62 -5.65 5.91 -9.55
N THR A 63 -4.99 5.15 -10.44
CA THR A 63 -5.69 4.45 -11.53
C THR A 63 -6.76 3.52 -10.98
N TYR A 64 -6.46 2.77 -9.90
CA TYR A 64 -7.45 1.92 -9.25
C TYR A 64 -8.50 2.73 -8.47
N SER A 65 -8.07 3.70 -7.67
CA SER A 65 -8.95 4.51 -6.82
C SER A 65 -10.01 5.29 -7.61
N TYR A 66 -9.63 5.89 -8.74
CA TYR A 66 -10.55 6.64 -9.61
C TYR A 66 -11.41 5.75 -10.49
N ALA A 67 -10.95 4.55 -10.85
CA ALA A 67 -11.79 3.56 -11.53
C ALA A 67 -12.83 2.94 -10.57
N HIS A 68 -12.54 2.89 -9.28
CA HIS A 68 -13.46 2.45 -8.25
C HIS A 68 -14.53 3.52 -7.96
N SER A 69 -15.79 3.09 -7.86
CA SER A 69 -16.99 3.94 -7.75
C SER A 69 -16.97 4.98 -6.63
N TRP A 70 -16.36 4.67 -5.47
CA TRP A 70 -16.32 5.56 -4.31
C TRP A 70 -14.99 5.62 -3.54
N MET A 71 -13.92 4.98 -4.02
CA MET A 71 -12.64 4.97 -3.30
C MET A 71 -11.99 6.36 -3.33
N HIS A 72 -11.93 6.98 -4.51
CA HIS A 72 -11.37 8.32 -4.72
C HIS A 72 -12.04 9.44 -3.92
N LYS A 73 -13.25 9.21 -3.39
CA LYS A 73 -13.94 10.17 -2.51
C LYS A 73 -13.21 10.36 -1.19
N GLY A 74 -12.33 9.43 -0.82
CA GLY A 74 -11.40 9.53 0.29
C GLY A 74 -12.00 9.31 1.67
N TRP A 75 -13.23 9.75 1.91
CA TRP A 75 -13.93 9.53 3.18
C TRP A 75 -14.73 8.22 3.16
N ASN A 76 -14.18 7.17 3.75
CA ASN A 76 -14.81 5.84 3.80
C ASN A 76 -14.55 5.17 5.15
N CYS A 77 -15.56 4.50 5.70
CA CYS A 77 -15.41 3.65 6.90
C CYS A 77 -14.83 4.36 8.15
N GLY A 78 -14.90 5.69 8.23
CA GLY A 78 -14.32 6.48 9.34
C GLY A 78 -12.88 6.94 9.09
N ASP A 79 -12.27 6.55 7.97
CA ASP A 79 -10.96 7.01 7.54
C ASP A 79 -11.07 8.07 6.44
N PHE A 80 -10.03 8.91 6.35
CA PHE A 80 -9.84 9.87 5.26
C PHE A 80 -8.50 9.64 4.56
N PHE A 81 -8.57 9.30 3.28
CA PHE A 81 -7.41 9.19 2.39
C PHE A 81 -7.60 10.10 1.19
N ASP A 82 -6.75 11.12 1.05
CA ASP A 82 -6.82 12.02 -0.11
C ASP A 82 -6.69 11.21 -1.42
N GLU A 83 -7.58 11.50 -2.37
CA GLU A 83 -7.73 10.75 -3.63
C GLU A 83 -7.93 9.22 -3.47
N GLY A 84 -8.28 8.74 -2.28
CA GLY A 84 -8.44 7.31 -1.98
C GLY A 84 -7.15 6.49 -2.08
N ILE A 85 -5.98 7.12 -1.93
CA ILE A 85 -4.67 6.44 -1.96
C ILE A 85 -3.87 6.74 -0.69
N THR A 86 -2.93 5.86 -0.33
CA THR A 86 -2.03 6.14 0.79
C THR A 86 -0.69 5.42 0.66
N ASN A 87 0.37 6.05 1.17
CA ASN A 87 1.66 5.37 1.39
C ASN A 87 1.56 4.54 2.68
N GLY A 88 1.92 3.27 2.63
CA GLY A 88 1.71 2.37 3.77
C GLY A 88 2.36 2.85 5.06
N ALA A 89 3.63 3.27 5.01
CA ALA A 89 4.33 3.78 6.17
C ALA A 89 3.73 5.08 6.75
N SER A 90 3.11 5.90 5.88
CA SER A 90 2.40 7.12 6.27
C SER A 90 1.06 6.81 6.96
N TRP A 91 0.38 5.73 6.57
CA TRP A 91 -0.86 5.31 7.21
C TRP A 91 -0.58 4.64 8.56
N TYR A 92 0.22 3.57 8.56
CA TYR A 92 0.78 2.95 9.76
C TYR A 92 2.02 2.13 9.39
N SER A 93 3.12 2.31 10.13
CA SER A 93 4.34 1.55 9.89
C SER A 93 4.13 0.08 10.29
N LEU A 94 4.07 -0.80 9.29
CA LEU A 94 3.93 -2.24 9.44
C LEU A 94 5.31 -2.88 9.62
N SER A 95 5.50 -3.58 10.72
CA SER A 95 6.57 -4.55 10.88
C SER A 95 6.01 -5.80 11.52
N LYS A 96 6.29 -6.96 10.91
CA LYS A 96 6.35 -8.22 11.67
C LYS A 96 7.52 -8.17 12.64
#